data_AF-A0A8J8T1Y8-F1
#
_entry.id   AF-A0A8J8T1Y8-F1
#
_cell.length_a   1.000
_cell.length_b   1.000
_cell.length_c   1.000
_cell.angle_alpha   90.00
_cell.angle_beta   90.00
_cell.angle_gamma   90.00
#
_symmetry.space_group_name_H-M   'P 1'
#
loop_
_entity.id
_entity.type
_entity.pdbx_description
1 polymer ?
#
loop_
_entity_poly.entity_id
_entity_poly.type
_entity_poly.pdbx_seq_one_letter_code
_entity_poly.pdbx_strand_id
1 'polypeptide(L)'
;MSDIVNQRAKQCNNIFLNSKNKMRALLLLSACLSLSLAQLRIDYNTTKQQCPSIQCVLYDAYMEPNNLCVYHEKLGGTDASIKLRSCQDNPNQVCNLYSPFAWTQLSYVNQASITNYQQSPLVGRKTQVECRDRNDLMETDLNNGRRCLENYQCRSRMCEWDTGVCRGRQNQSSCANHRDCDHGLYCATNSAYPFESVCQPQLGENVTCNEDAECGNSMGCTLIYKQTEKKCVKYYSLNTTEIFAWETTTQHGSLMNHVNMTKDAVLYHGRFCQSGLASKFSQTTAMCVAVNRTSLSNDAGKTKYTESPLTCQTNTDKIVLCEYYDDQFTYARFSLPCDCGYDSQIQGYCPLPGQDFLQTHGQLIFNALNQSQACHTLDRFDLKAHRDCGVPASNPDDLVRFYQALDSQFQLDYWAFAQSKDAYECLHGVFPFSSLQIMAQSVRLIVSAVIGALVIFSIIL
;
A
#
# COMPACT_ATOMS: atom_id res chain seq x y z
N MET A 1 -0.51 22.51 -23.36
CA MET A 1 -1.90 22.16 -22.99
C MET A 1 -2.50 23.10 -21.95
N SER A 2 -1.76 23.48 -20.89
CA SER A 2 -2.16 24.48 -19.88
C SER A 2 -2.61 25.83 -20.48
N ASP A 3 -1.90 26.38 -21.46
CA ASP A 3 -2.22 27.71 -22.02
C ASP A 3 -3.53 27.77 -22.82
N ILE A 4 -3.90 26.67 -23.49
CA ILE A 4 -5.14 26.60 -24.28
C ILE A 4 -6.36 26.52 -23.35
N VAL A 5 -6.24 25.77 -22.24
CA VAL A 5 -7.28 25.70 -21.20
C VAL A 5 -7.45 27.07 -20.54
N ASN A 6 -6.35 27.76 -20.24
CA ASN A 6 -6.39 29.11 -19.65
C ASN A 6 -6.99 30.17 -20.60
N GLN A 7 -6.68 30.12 -21.90
CA GLN A 7 -7.26 31.05 -22.87
C GLN A 7 -8.77 30.84 -23.06
N ARG A 8 -9.25 29.59 -23.05
CA ARG A 8 -10.68 29.28 -23.20
C ARG A 8 -11.49 29.55 -21.93
N ALA A 9 -10.90 29.33 -20.75
CA ALA A 9 -11.49 29.76 -19.48
C ALA A 9 -11.69 31.28 -19.44
N LYS A 10 -10.71 32.06 -19.93
CA LYS A 10 -10.83 33.52 -20.07
C LYS A 10 -11.92 33.93 -21.07
N GLN A 11 -12.06 33.24 -22.21
CA GLN A 11 -13.14 33.50 -23.16
C GLN A 11 -14.53 33.23 -22.57
N CYS A 12 -14.71 32.13 -21.81
CA CYS A 12 -16.00 31.83 -21.16
C CYS A 12 -16.36 32.86 -20.09
N ASN A 13 -15.37 33.34 -19.32
CA ASN A 13 -15.60 34.35 -18.28
C ASN A 13 -16.03 35.71 -18.87
N ASN A 14 -15.47 36.09 -20.02
CA ASN A 14 -15.85 37.32 -20.73
C ASN A 14 -17.28 37.27 -21.31
N ILE A 15 -17.77 36.09 -21.72
CA ILE A 15 -19.16 35.93 -22.21
C ILE A 15 -20.16 36.07 -21.06
N PHE A 16 -19.81 35.61 -19.86
CA PHE A 16 -20.67 35.68 -18.68
C PHE A 16 -20.92 37.13 -18.22
N LEU A 17 -19.88 37.96 -18.21
CA LEU A 17 -19.95 39.35 -17.73
C LEU A 17 -20.82 40.27 -18.62
N ASN A 18 -21.09 39.89 -19.86
CA ASN A 18 -21.85 40.71 -20.82
C ASN A 18 -23.32 40.27 -21.01
N SER A 19 -23.79 39.23 -20.32
CA SER A 19 -25.18 38.75 -20.47
C SER A 19 -26.13 39.47 -19.50
N LYS A 20 -27.03 40.32 -20.04
CA LYS A 20 -28.11 40.96 -19.26
C LYS A 20 -29.22 39.99 -18.79
N ASN A 21 -29.21 38.74 -19.25
CA ASN A 21 -30.25 37.76 -18.96
C ASN A 21 -29.68 36.57 -18.16
N LYS A 22 -29.92 36.58 -16.84
CA LYS A 22 -29.41 35.56 -15.89
C LYS A 22 -29.75 34.13 -16.31
N MET A 23 -30.92 33.91 -16.91
CA MET A 23 -31.35 32.57 -17.36
C MET A 23 -30.58 32.06 -18.59
N ARG A 24 -30.19 32.95 -19.53
CA ARG A 24 -29.31 32.59 -20.65
C ARG A 24 -27.87 32.36 -20.21
N ALA A 25 -27.41 33.11 -19.21
CA ALA A 25 -26.07 32.90 -18.63
C ALA A 25 -25.94 31.52 -17.96
N LEU A 26 -26.99 31.04 -17.27
CA LEU A 26 -27.00 29.71 -16.64
C LEU A 26 -26.94 28.57 -17.68
N LEU A 27 -27.71 28.70 -18.78
CA LEU A 27 -27.72 27.72 -19.87
C LEU A 27 -26.38 27.67 -20.61
N LEU A 28 -25.75 28.83 -20.84
CA LEU A 28 -24.42 28.92 -21.45
C LEU A 28 -23.32 28.36 -20.53
N LEU A 29 -23.43 28.53 -19.21
CA LEU A 29 -22.50 27.92 -18.26
C LEU A 29 -22.61 26.39 -18.27
N SER A 30 -23.83 25.86 -18.29
CA SER A 30 -24.08 24.42 -18.40
C SER A 30 -23.53 23.83 -19.70
N ALA A 31 -23.73 24.53 -20.83
CA ALA A 31 -23.18 24.15 -22.13
C ALA A 31 -21.63 24.22 -22.16
N CYS A 32 -21.03 25.23 -21.54
CA CYS A 32 -19.57 25.34 -21.45
C CYS A 32 -18.98 24.27 -20.54
N LEU A 33 -19.60 23.99 -19.38
CA LEU A 33 -19.15 22.93 -18.47
C LEU A 33 -19.20 21.57 -19.16
N SER A 34 -20.28 21.27 -19.87
CA SER A 34 -20.43 20.02 -20.61
C SER A 34 -19.45 19.91 -21.79
N LEU A 35 -19.13 21.00 -22.51
CA LEU A 35 -18.06 20.99 -23.51
C LEU A 35 -16.67 20.80 -22.92
N SER A 36 -16.36 21.41 -21.77
CA SER A 36 -15.06 21.20 -21.09
C SER A 36 -14.93 19.81 -20.48
N LEU A 37 -16.02 19.21 -19.98
CA LEU A 37 -16.06 17.81 -19.53
C LEU A 37 -15.96 16.83 -20.70
N ALA A 38 -16.56 17.15 -21.86
CA ALA A 38 -16.41 16.38 -23.08
C ALA A 38 -15.00 16.49 -23.69
N GLN A 39 -14.35 17.65 -23.56
CA GLN A 39 -12.97 17.88 -24.03
C GLN A 39 -11.90 17.39 -23.05
N LEU A 40 -12.21 17.03 -21.81
CA LEU A 40 -11.31 16.25 -20.96
C LEU A 40 -11.22 14.77 -21.36
N ARG A 41 -12.06 14.31 -22.31
CA ARG A 41 -11.81 13.08 -23.09
C ARG A 41 -10.82 13.34 -24.24
N ILE A 42 -9.75 14.11 -23.96
CA ILE A 42 -8.59 14.24 -24.85
C ILE A 42 -8.05 12.84 -25.11
N ASP A 43 -7.97 12.47 -26.39
CA ASP A 43 -7.04 11.55 -27.03
C ASP A 43 -6.19 10.72 -26.06
N TYR A 44 -6.84 9.76 -25.37
CA TYR A 44 -6.14 8.56 -24.97
C TYR A 44 -5.80 7.87 -26.28
N ASN A 45 -4.60 8.14 -26.80
CA ASN A 45 -4.02 7.35 -27.88
C ASN A 45 -4.31 5.88 -27.56
N THR A 46 -4.92 5.20 -28.52
CA THR A 46 -5.33 3.79 -28.44
C THR A 46 -4.10 2.89 -28.39
N THR A 47 -3.35 2.95 -27.29
CA THR A 47 -2.35 1.96 -26.97
C THR A 47 -3.08 0.76 -26.39
N LYS A 48 -3.10 -0.32 -27.18
CA LYS A 48 -3.59 -1.62 -26.75
C LYS A 48 -2.90 -1.99 -25.43
N GLN A 49 -3.69 -2.16 -24.38
CA GLN A 49 -3.20 -2.63 -23.10
C GLN A 49 -2.93 -4.14 -23.24
N GLN A 50 -1.75 -4.60 -22.84
CA GLN A 50 -1.43 -6.04 -22.83
C GLN A 50 -0.72 -6.35 -21.53
N CYS A 51 -1.19 -7.38 -20.83
CA CYS A 51 -0.54 -7.81 -19.61
C CYS A 51 0.76 -8.56 -19.94
N PRO A 52 1.81 -8.36 -19.14
CA PRO A 52 3.00 -9.19 -19.25
C PRO A 52 2.65 -10.64 -18.91
N SER A 53 3.37 -11.59 -19.50
CA SER A 53 3.24 -13.00 -19.12
C SER A 53 4.04 -13.21 -17.83
N ILE A 54 3.36 -13.55 -16.73
CA ILE A 54 4.03 -13.92 -15.48
C ILE A 54 4.09 -15.45 -15.43
N GLN A 55 5.27 -15.99 -15.16
CA GLN A 55 5.51 -17.42 -15.13
C GLN A 55 6.29 -17.78 -13.88
N CYS A 56 5.83 -18.81 -13.18
CA CYS A 56 6.54 -19.37 -12.07
C CYS A 56 7.26 -20.63 -12.51
N VAL A 57 8.59 -20.55 -12.45
CA VAL A 57 9.48 -21.60 -12.90
C VAL A 57 10.11 -22.26 -11.69
N LEU A 58 10.11 -23.58 -11.69
CA LEU A 58 10.88 -24.35 -10.71
C LEU A 58 12.38 -24.29 -11.05
N TYR A 59 12.71 -24.25 -12.34
CA TYR A 59 14.07 -24.22 -12.86
C TYR A 59 14.10 -23.39 -14.15
N ASP A 60 15.11 -22.53 -14.29
CA ASP A 60 15.40 -21.83 -15.53
C ASP A 60 16.93 -21.69 -15.69
N ALA A 61 17.45 -22.13 -16.84
CA ALA A 61 18.90 -22.21 -17.09
C ALA A 61 19.63 -20.85 -17.02
N TYR A 62 18.92 -19.73 -17.13
CA TYR A 62 19.47 -18.39 -16.97
C TYR A 62 19.36 -17.87 -15.54
N MET A 63 18.35 -18.31 -14.79
CA MET A 63 18.13 -17.87 -13.41
C MET A 63 19.04 -18.61 -12.42
N GLU A 64 19.26 -19.90 -12.63
CA GLU A 64 20.05 -20.76 -11.72
C GLU A 64 21.50 -20.30 -11.53
N PRO A 65 22.30 -20.04 -12.59
CA PRO A 65 23.72 -19.71 -12.40
C PRO A 65 23.94 -18.40 -11.63
N ASN A 66 22.94 -17.51 -11.66
CA ASN A 66 22.98 -16.20 -11.03
C ASN A 66 22.12 -16.14 -9.76
N ASN A 67 21.58 -17.27 -9.30
CA ASN A 67 20.68 -17.37 -8.16
C ASN A 67 19.51 -16.36 -8.20
N LEU A 68 18.89 -16.16 -9.37
CA LEU A 68 17.81 -15.20 -9.54
C LEU A 68 16.48 -15.76 -9.03
N CYS A 69 15.66 -14.90 -8.43
CA CYS A 69 14.26 -15.15 -8.08
C CYS A 69 13.27 -14.34 -8.92
N VAL A 70 13.71 -13.24 -9.53
CA VAL A 70 12.92 -12.49 -10.51
C VAL A 70 13.79 -12.21 -11.72
N TYR A 71 13.24 -12.44 -12.91
CA TYR A 71 13.89 -12.15 -14.17
C TYR A 71 12.89 -11.60 -15.18
N HIS A 72 13.18 -10.41 -15.71
CA HIS A 72 12.49 -9.84 -16.88
C HIS A 72 13.25 -10.18 -18.15
N GLU A 73 12.62 -10.96 -19.03
CA GLU A 73 13.26 -11.47 -20.24
C GLU A 73 13.36 -10.42 -21.36
N LYS A 74 12.42 -9.47 -21.40
CA LYS A 74 12.39 -8.40 -22.42
C LYS A 74 12.09 -7.06 -21.77
N LEU A 75 12.98 -6.09 -22.02
CA LEU A 75 12.79 -4.70 -21.60
C LEU A 75 12.01 -3.93 -22.68
N GLY A 76 10.71 -3.80 -22.46
CA GLY A 76 9.81 -3.01 -23.32
C GLY A 76 9.10 -3.84 -24.40
N GLY A 77 7.88 -3.41 -24.74
CA GLY A 77 7.01 -4.07 -25.71
C GLY A 77 5.91 -4.92 -25.07
N THR A 78 5.00 -5.38 -25.90
CA THR A 78 3.80 -6.16 -25.55
C THR A 78 4.10 -7.60 -25.09
N ASP A 79 5.35 -8.04 -25.27
CA ASP A 79 5.80 -9.41 -25.02
C ASP A 79 6.71 -9.51 -23.78
N ALA A 80 6.63 -8.54 -22.85
CA ALA A 80 7.37 -8.62 -21.60
C ALA A 80 6.93 -9.87 -20.82
N SER A 81 7.88 -10.75 -20.52
CA SER A 81 7.69 -11.91 -19.64
C SER A 81 8.47 -11.70 -18.34
N ILE A 82 7.83 -12.09 -17.24
CA ILE A 82 8.39 -12.06 -15.90
C ILE A 82 8.44 -13.50 -15.41
N LYS A 83 9.66 -13.97 -15.17
CA LYS A 83 9.87 -15.28 -14.56
C LYS A 83 10.13 -15.11 -13.08
N LEU A 84 9.44 -15.91 -12.28
CA LEU A 84 9.54 -15.94 -10.83
C LEU A 84 10.01 -17.32 -10.40
N ARG A 85 10.96 -17.35 -9.47
CA ARG A 85 11.50 -18.58 -8.88
C ARG A 85 11.59 -18.41 -7.37
N SER A 86 11.09 -19.40 -6.65
CA SER A 86 11.17 -19.44 -5.20
C SER A 86 12.62 -19.65 -4.75
N CYS A 87 13.05 -19.00 -3.67
CA CYS A 87 14.39 -19.19 -3.10
C CYS A 87 14.48 -20.41 -2.16
N GLN A 88 13.58 -21.38 -2.30
CA GLN A 88 13.43 -22.50 -1.37
C GLN A 88 14.55 -23.54 -1.48
N ASP A 89 15.38 -23.51 -2.53
CA ASP A 89 16.55 -24.40 -2.67
C ASP A 89 17.51 -24.30 -1.47
N ASN A 90 17.57 -23.10 -0.88
CA ASN A 90 18.21 -22.89 0.41
C ASN A 90 17.18 -22.30 1.38
N PRO A 91 16.80 -23.01 2.45
CA PRO A 91 15.78 -22.53 3.38
C PRO A 91 16.22 -21.27 4.16
N ASN A 92 17.48 -20.83 4.04
CA ASN A 92 17.97 -19.56 4.59
C ASN A 92 17.90 -18.41 3.60
N GLN A 93 17.54 -18.64 2.34
CA GLN A 93 17.45 -17.59 1.34
C GLN A 93 16.04 -17.04 1.21
N VAL A 94 15.96 -15.79 0.75
CA VAL A 94 14.72 -15.11 0.39
C VAL A 94 14.99 -14.18 -0.79
N CYS A 95 13.97 -13.92 -1.60
CA CYS A 95 14.09 -13.03 -2.74
C CYS A 95 14.23 -11.57 -2.26
N ASN A 96 15.29 -10.88 -2.69
CA ASN A 96 15.61 -9.52 -2.24
C ASN A 96 14.76 -8.44 -2.96
N LEU A 97 13.45 -8.42 -2.68
CA LEU A 97 12.50 -7.46 -3.25
C LEU A 97 12.39 -6.15 -2.46
N TYR A 98 13.37 -5.82 -1.61
CA TYR A 98 13.38 -4.59 -0.80
C TYR A 98 13.73 -3.32 -1.59
N SER A 99 14.38 -3.48 -2.75
CA SER A 99 14.70 -2.37 -3.66
C SER A 99 13.60 -2.23 -4.70
N PRO A 100 13.32 -1.01 -5.22
CA PRO A 100 12.39 -0.85 -6.34
C PRO A 100 12.81 -1.78 -7.49
N PHE A 101 11.93 -2.72 -7.80
CA PHE A 101 12.10 -3.68 -8.87
C PHE A 101 10.99 -3.46 -9.90
N ALA A 102 11.27 -3.92 -11.11
CA ALA A 102 10.33 -3.89 -12.20
C ALA A 102 9.17 -4.83 -11.84
N TRP A 103 8.07 -4.27 -11.36
CA TRP A 103 6.83 -5.00 -11.13
C TRP A 103 5.72 -4.41 -11.97
N THR A 104 4.70 -5.22 -12.20
CA THR A 104 3.60 -4.93 -13.12
C THR A 104 2.57 -4.06 -12.42
N GLN A 105 2.59 -2.75 -12.68
CA GLN A 105 1.39 -1.94 -12.52
C GLN A 105 0.91 -1.54 -13.91
N LEU A 106 -0.36 -1.72 -14.21
CA LEU A 106 -0.89 -1.52 -15.57
C LEU A 106 -0.83 -0.09 -16.08
N SER A 107 -0.87 0.87 -15.16
CA SER A 107 -0.60 2.28 -15.45
C SER A 107 0.74 2.47 -16.15
N TYR A 108 1.72 1.59 -15.90
CA TYR A 108 3.03 1.59 -16.52
C TYR A 108 3.11 0.81 -17.84
N VAL A 109 2.33 -0.26 -18.01
CA VAL A 109 2.41 -1.11 -19.22
C VAL A 109 1.83 -0.42 -20.47
N ASN A 110 0.95 0.58 -20.28
CA ASN A 110 0.40 1.41 -21.36
C ASN A 110 1.44 2.30 -22.08
N GLN A 111 2.70 2.28 -21.62
CA GLN A 111 3.81 3.04 -22.20
C GLN A 111 4.68 2.22 -23.16
N ALA A 112 4.17 1.11 -23.71
CA ALA A 112 4.89 0.24 -24.64
C ALA A 112 5.36 0.90 -25.95
N SER A 113 4.94 2.14 -26.23
CA SER A 113 5.36 2.95 -27.39
C SER A 113 6.40 4.03 -27.06
N ILE A 114 6.91 4.07 -25.82
CA ILE A 114 7.95 5.01 -25.43
C ILE A 114 9.29 4.59 -26.07
N THR A 115 9.72 5.36 -27.06
CA THR A 115 11.06 5.22 -27.67
C THR A 115 12.17 5.81 -26.80
N ASN A 116 11.83 6.71 -25.87
CA ASN A 116 12.78 7.31 -24.95
C ASN A 116 12.94 6.45 -23.69
N TYR A 117 14.08 5.75 -23.57
CA TYR A 117 14.41 4.95 -22.40
C TYR A 117 14.12 5.66 -21.08
N GLN A 118 14.44 6.95 -20.92
CA GLN A 118 14.23 7.70 -19.67
C GLN A 118 12.78 7.84 -19.24
N GLN A 119 11.84 7.70 -20.18
CA GLN A 119 10.41 7.74 -19.89
C GLN A 119 9.84 6.33 -19.65
N SER A 120 10.65 5.27 -19.80
CA SER A 120 10.23 3.92 -19.48
C SER A 120 9.95 3.79 -17.99
N PRO A 121 8.84 3.14 -17.60
CA PRO A 121 8.53 2.91 -16.20
C PRO A 121 9.51 1.95 -15.50
N LEU A 122 10.37 1.28 -16.27
CA LEU A 122 11.39 0.36 -15.78
C LEU A 122 12.71 1.07 -15.42
N VAL A 123 12.88 2.35 -15.77
CA VAL A 123 14.12 3.09 -15.48
C VAL A 123 14.36 3.16 -13.98
N GLY A 124 15.58 2.86 -13.57
CA GLY A 124 15.99 2.87 -12.16
C GLY A 124 15.40 1.72 -11.34
N ARG A 125 14.70 0.77 -11.97
CA ARG A 125 14.18 -0.43 -11.32
C ARG A 125 15.01 -1.66 -11.66
N LYS A 126 15.17 -2.56 -10.69
CA LYS A 126 15.84 -3.85 -10.90
C LYS A 126 14.96 -4.78 -11.75
N THR A 127 15.50 -5.27 -12.85
CA THR A 127 14.84 -6.24 -13.76
C THR A 127 15.26 -7.67 -13.48
N GLN A 128 16.30 -7.82 -12.66
CA GLN A 128 16.79 -9.08 -12.14
C GLN A 128 16.96 -8.94 -10.63
N VAL A 129 16.47 -9.92 -9.88
CA VAL A 129 16.57 -9.95 -8.42
C VAL A 129 17.09 -11.30 -7.99
N GLU A 130 18.03 -11.30 -7.06
CA GLU A 130 18.69 -12.49 -6.53
C GLU A 130 18.03 -12.99 -5.25
N CYS A 131 18.10 -14.30 -5.04
CA CYS A 131 17.96 -14.93 -3.74
C CYS A 131 19.19 -14.59 -2.89
N ARG A 132 18.96 -14.08 -1.67
CA ARG A 132 20.02 -13.75 -0.71
C ARG A 132 19.78 -14.43 0.61
N ASP A 133 20.86 -14.71 1.34
CA ASP A 133 20.73 -15.20 2.70
C ASP A 133 19.98 -14.15 3.53
N ARG A 134 19.04 -14.61 4.35
CA ARG A 134 18.26 -13.75 5.25
C ARG A 134 19.15 -13.02 6.23
N ASN A 135 20.27 -13.62 6.62
CA ASN A 135 21.27 -12.97 7.46
C ASN A 135 22.02 -11.88 6.69
N ASP A 136 22.28 -12.04 5.39
CA ASP A 136 22.91 -10.98 4.58
C ASP A 136 21.96 -9.79 4.36
N LEU A 137 20.66 -10.02 4.54
CA LEU A 137 19.64 -8.98 4.58
C LEU A 137 19.50 -8.38 5.98
N MET A 138 20.51 -8.51 6.87
CA MET A 138 20.51 -7.88 8.19
C MET A 138 19.97 -6.46 8.03
N GLU A 139 18.82 -6.22 8.63
CA GLU A 139 18.22 -4.91 8.56
C GLU A 139 19.12 -3.96 9.34
N THR A 140 19.77 -3.08 8.60
CA THR A 140 20.37 -1.87 9.13
C THR A 140 19.33 -0.76 9.10
N ASP A 141 19.43 0.20 10.01
CA ASP A 141 18.44 1.29 10.16
C ASP A 141 17.10 0.80 10.75
N LEU A 142 17.15 -0.20 11.63
CA LEU A 142 16.00 -0.65 12.42
C LEU A 142 15.48 0.49 13.32
N ASN A 143 14.17 0.71 13.29
CA ASN A 143 13.50 1.64 14.20
C ASN A 143 13.46 1.08 15.63
N ASN A 144 13.22 1.96 16.60
CA ASN A 144 13.18 1.58 18.02
C ASN A 144 12.05 0.57 18.28
N GLY A 145 12.25 -0.36 19.21
CA GLY A 145 11.35 -1.48 19.45
C GLY A 145 11.61 -2.73 18.60
N ARG A 146 12.31 -2.61 17.46
CA ARG A 146 12.72 -3.78 16.64
C ARG A 146 13.78 -4.62 17.32
N ARG A 147 13.79 -5.92 17.04
CA ARG A 147 14.82 -6.84 17.55
C ARG A 147 16.15 -6.62 16.86
N CYS A 148 17.23 -6.64 17.63
CA CYS A 148 18.59 -6.45 17.18
C CYS A 148 19.54 -7.41 17.88
N LEU A 149 20.68 -7.67 17.24
CA LEU A 149 21.82 -8.39 17.82
C LEU A 149 22.96 -7.42 18.11
N GLU A 150 23.11 -6.38 17.30
CA GLU A 150 24.21 -5.44 17.40
C GLU A 150 23.74 -3.98 17.29
N ASN A 151 24.47 -3.10 17.97
CA ASN A 151 24.21 -1.66 17.99
C ASN A 151 24.10 -1.04 16.59
N TYR A 152 24.91 -1.48 15.62
CA TYR A 152 24.92 -0.85 14.30
C TYR A 152 23.63 -1.10 13.50
N GLN A 153 22.86 -2.14 13.85
CA GLN A 153 21.60 -2.46 13.19
C GLN A 153 20.53 -1.43 13.52
N CYS A 154 20.53 -0.95 14.78
CA CYS A 154 19.62 0.07 15.25
C CYS A 154 19.97 1.44 14.70
N ARG A 155 18.96 2.18 14.26
CA ARG A 155 19.11 3.58 13.84
C ARG A 155 19.67 4.45 14.96
N SER A 156 19.23 4.21 16.20
CA SER A 156 19.72 4.88 17.42
C SER A 156 21.16 4.53 17.78
N ARG A 157 21.77 3.54 17.11
CA ARG A 157 23.04 2.92 17.46
C ARG A 157 23.05 2.24 18.84
N MET A 158 21.87 1.92 19.38
CA MET A 158 21.72 1.31 20.70
C MET A 158 20.80 0.08 20.62
N CYS A 159 21.43 -1.09 20.69
CA CYS A 159 20.76 -2.37 20.93
C CYS A 159 20.91 -2.70 22.42
N GLU A 160 19.80 -2.81 23.14
CA GLU A 160 19.83 -3.23 24.53
C GLU A 160 20.10 -4.74 24.61
N TRP A 161 21.30 -5.13 25.02
CA TRP A 161 21.75 -6.52 25.03
C TRP A 161 20.87 -7.47 25.83
N ASP A 162 20.29 -7.00 26.95
CA ASP A 162 19.46 -7.83 27.83
C ASP A 162 18.12 -8.22 27.17
N THR A 163 17.57 -7.33 26.34
CA THR A 163 16.27 -7.55 25.68
C THR A 163 16.42 -7.89 24.20
N GLY A 164 17.57 -7.60 23.60
CA GLY A 164 17.82 -7.69 22.16
C GLY A 164 16.96 -6.72 21.35
N VAL A 165 16.70 -5.51 21.86
CA VAL A 165 15.78 -4.54 21.24
C VAL A 165 16.45 -3.18 21.01
N CYS A 166 16.17 -2.56 19.86
CA CYS A 166 16.62 -1.21 19.55
C CYS A 166 15.95 -0.18 20.46
N ARG A 167 16.75 0.64 21.16
CA ARG A 167 16.27 1.65 22.10
C ARG A 167 16.44 3.06 21.55
N GLY A 168 15.38 3.84 21.68
CA GLY A 168 15.42 5.28 21.41
C GLY A 168 15.67 6.09 22.67
N ARG A 169 15.53 7.41 22.53
CA ARG A 169 15.59 8.35 23.64
C ARG A 169 14.37 8.21 24.54
N GLN A 170 14.58 8.35 25.84
CA GLN A 170 13.54 8.21 26.85
C GLN A 170 12.59 9.42 26.89
N ASN A 171 11.48 9.28 27.61
CA ASN A 171 10.53 10.36 27.87
C ASN A 171 11.26 11.63 28.39
N GLN A 172 10.84 12.81 27.93
CA GLN A 172 11.43 14.13 28.19
C GLN A 172 12.85 14.36 27.67
N SER A 173 13.46 13.38 26.98
CA SER A 173 14.75 13.60 26.32
C SER A 173 14.57 14.46 25.08
N SER A 174 15.54 15.32 24.79
CA SER A 174 15.54 16.13 23.56
C SER A 174 15.52 15.24 22.32
N CYS A 175 14.87 15.66 21.25
CA CYS A 175 14.79 14.92 19.99
C CYS A 175 14.75 15.89 18.81
N ALA A 176 15.15 15.41 17.63
CA ALA A 176 15.01 16.17 16.38
C ALA A 176 13.86 15.63 15.54
N ASN A 177 13.63 14.32 15.57
CA ASN A 177 12.59 13.65 14.79
C ASN A 177 11.90 12.58 15.64
N HIS A 178 10.68 12.18 15.24
CA HIS A 178 9.96 11.08 15.92
C HIS A 178 10.81 9.82 16.04
N ARG A 179 11.65 9.51 15.03
CA ARG A 179 12.54 8.33 15.00
C ARG A 179 13.56 8.28 16.14
N ASP A 180 13.85 9.42 16.78
CA ASP A 180 14.85 9.48 17.84
C ASP A 180 14.30 8.93 19.16
N CYS A 181 12.97 8.94 19.33
CA CYS A 181 12.30 8.55 20.56
C CYS A 181 12.09 7.03 20.64
N ASP A 182 12.10 6.47 21.86
CA ASP A 182 11.80 5.05 22.04
C ASP A 182 10.37 4.70 21.56
N HIS A 183 10.08 3.42 21.37
CA HIS A 183 8.74 2.97 21.01
C HIS A 183 7.69 3.44 22.05
N GLY A 184 6.46 3.67 21.60
CA GLY A 184 5.41 4.26 22.44
C GLY A 184 5.57 5.77 22.71
N LEU A 185 6.66 6.40 22.23
CA LEU A 185 6.89 7.83 22.30
C LEU A 185 6.86 8.47 20.90
N TYR A 186 6.77 9.80 20.87
CA TYR A 186 6.94 10.62 19.67
C TYR A 186 7.71 11.90 20.03
N CYS A 187 8.40 12.49 19.06
CA CYS A 187 9.07 13.78 19.24
C CYS A 187 8.08 14.94 19.17
N ALA A 188 7.74 15.53 20.31
CA ALA A 188 6.82 16.67 20.39
C ALA A 188 7.58 17.97 20.20
N THR A 189 7.21 18.76 19.19
CA THR A 189 7.78 20.08 18.96
C THR A 189 7.19 21.10 19.93
N ASN A 190 8.03 21.83 20.66
CA ASN A 190 7.59 22.90 21.52
C ASN A 190 7.58 24.24 20.77
N SER A 191 6.45 24.95 20.79
CA SER A 191 6.31 26.29 20.22
C SER A 191 6.77 27.41 21.16
N ALA A 192 7.12 27.08 22.41
CA ALA A 192 7.71 28.02 23.36
C ALA A 192 9.24 27.96 23.33
N TYR A 193 9.89 29.12 23.32
CA TYR A 193 11.35 29.25 23.42
C TYR A 193 11.88 28.47 24.64
N PRO A 194 12.92 27.63 24.51
CA PRO A 194 13.91 27.57 23.43
C PRO A 194 13.53 26.72 22.20
N PHE A 195 12.25 26.36 22.03
CA PHE A 195 11.76 25.50 20.94
C PHE A 195 12.38 24.10 20.96
N GLU A 196 12.71 23.60 22.14
CA GLU A 196 13.28 22.28 22.30
C GLU A 196 12.19 21.22 22.14
N SER A 197 12.35 20.36 21.14
CA SER A 197 11.49 19.20 20.96
C SER A 197 11.92 18.08 21.90
N VAL A 198 10.95 17.41 22.52
CA VAL A 198 11.19 16.37 23.52
C VAL A 198 10.34 15.14 23.24
N CYS A 199 10.85 13.96 23.60
CA CYS A 199 10.08 12.72 23.48
C CYS A 199 8.93 12.71 24.48
N GLN A 200 7.71 12.52 24.01
CA GLN A 200 6.48 12.42 24.82
C GLN A 200 5.73 11.13 24.52
N PRO A 201 4.91 10.62 25.45
CA PRO A 201 4.04 9.46 25.19
C PRO A 201 3.08 9.72 24.04
N GLN A 202 2.85 8.71 23.20
CA GLN A 202 1.89 8.79 22.10
C GLN A 202 0.49 9.15 22.58
N LEU A 203 -0.22 9.87 21.72
CA LEU A 203 -1.54 10.41 21.96
C LEU A 203 -2.63 9.34 21.79
N GLY A 204 -3.62 9.41 22.68
CA GLY A 204 -4.81 8.57 22.65
C GLY A 204 -5.86 9.07 21.65
N GLU A 205 -6.95 8.31 21.55
CA GLU A 205 -8.08 8.64 20.68
C GLU A 205 -8.70 10.01 21.04
N ASN A 206 -9.13 10.76 20.02
CA ASN A 206 -9.75 12.08 20.13
C ASN A 206 -8.87 13.21 20.71
N VAL A 207 -7.57 12.97 20.88
CA VAL A 207 -6.60 14.02 21.24
C VAL A 207 -6.14 14.75 19.98
N THR A 208 -5.96 16.08 20.07
CA THR A 208 -5.47 16.91 18.96
C THR A 208 -4.04 16.50 18.59
N CYS A 209 -3.78 16.35 17.30
CA CYS A 209 -2.50 15.93 16.75
C CYS A 209 -2.16 16.72 15.49
N ASN A 210 -0.91 16.65 15.04
CA ASN A 210 -0.49 17.21 13.74
C ASN A 210 -0.15 16.14 12.70
N GLU A 211 0.48 15.06 13.17
CA GLU A 211 1.03 13.97 12.35
C GLU A 211 0.61 12.59 12.89
N ASP A 212 0.57 11.59 12.01
CA ASP A 212 0.26 10.20 12.38
C ASP A 212 1.20 9.69 13.47
N ALA A 213 2.48 10.09 13.46
CA ALA A 213 3.52 9.64 14.38
C ALA A 213 3.22 9.97 15.86
N GLU A 214 2.40 10.99 16.10
CA GLU A 214 1.97 11.39 17.44
C GLU A 214 0.92 10.43 18.02
N CYS A 215 0.10 9.82 17.16
CA CYS A 215 -0.94 8.88 17.56
C CYS A 215 -0.39 7.47 17.77
N GLY A 216 -1.01 6.69 18.65
CA GLY A 216 -0.68 5.27 18.85
C GLY A 216 -0.75 4.43 17.58
N ASN A 217 -0.16 3.23 17.59
CA ASN A 217 0.05 2.40 16.40
C ASN A 217 -1.24 2.00 15.65
N SER A 218 -2.37 1.88 16.35
CA SER A 218 -3.68 1.57 15.76
C SER A 218 -4.51 2.80 15.41
N MET A 219 -3.88 3.98 15.38
CA MET A 219 -4.51 5.27 15.10
C MET A 219 -3.70 6.09 14.09
N GLY A 220 -4.38 7.02 13.43
CA GLY A 220 -3.79 8.04 12.57
C GLY A 220 -4.37 9.42 12.87
N CYS A 221 -3.66 10.46 12.45
CA CYS A 221 -4.01 11.85 12.68
C CYS A 221 -4.80 12.42 11.49
N THR A 222 -6.10 12.66 11.67
CA THR A 222 -6.96 13.16 10.59
C THR A 222 -7.98 14.18 11.07
N LEU A 223 -8.46 15.02 10.15
CA LEU A 223 -9.48 16.03 10.41
C LEU A 223 -10.85 15.47 10.02
N ILE A 224 -11.71 15.21 11.01
CA ILE A 224 -13.10 14.81 10.77
C ILE A 224 -13.92 16.05 10.38
N TYR A 225 -14.88 15.90 9.45
CA TYR A 225 -15.70 17.00 8.95
C TYR A 225 -16.37 17.78 10.09
N LYS A 226 -16.39 19.12 9.96
CA LYS A 226 -16.83 20.12 10.96
C LYS A 226 -15.92 20.29 12.19
N GLN A 227 -14.83 19.54 12.32
CA GLN A 227 -13.81 19.84 13.31
C GLN A 227 -12.86 20.92 12.79
N THR A 228 -12.24 21.65 13.71
CA THR A 228 -11.26 22.70 13.40
C THR A 228 -9.82 22.21 13.50
N GLU A 229 -9.61 21.05 14.14
CA GLU A 229 -8.30 20.48 14.46
C GLU A 229 -8.27 19.00 14.10
N LYS A 230 -7.11 18.51 13.65
CA LYS A 230 -6.91 17.07 13.43
C LYS A 230 -6.88 16.36 14.78
N LYS A 231 -7.38 15.12 14.80
CA LYS A 231 -7.39 14.28 16.00
C LYS A 231 -6.89 12.88 15.69
N CYS A 232 -6.41 12.20 16.72
CA CYS A 232 -6.09 10.78 16.64
C CYS A 232 -7.39 9.98 16.52
N VAL A 233 -7.54 9.28 15.40
CA VAL A 233 -8.68 8.44 15.05
C VAL A 233 -8.20 7.02 14.85
N LYS A 234 -8.93 6.05 15.40
CA LYS A 234 -8.63 4.62 15.24
C LYS A 234 -8.76 4.21 13.77
N TYR A 235 -7.86 3.35 13.32
CA TYR A 235 -8.03 2.71 12.02
C TYR A 235 -9.28 1.83 12.01
N TYR A 236 -9.92 1.74 10.85
CA TYR A 236 -11.12 0.95 10.59
C TYR A 236 -12.28 1.23 11.57
N SER A 237 -12.44 2.49 12.00
CA SER A 237 -13.42 2.88 13.03
C SER A 237 -14.54 3.76 12.51
N LEU A 238 -14.30 4.58 11.49
CA LEU A 238 -15.28 5.52 10.96
C LEU A 238 -16.37 4.79 10.17
N ASN A 239 -17.62 5.15 10.43
CA ASN A 239 -18.76 4.58 9.74
C ASN A 239 -18.79 4.96 8.26
N THR A 240 -19.51 4.19 7.46
CA THR A 240 -19.85 4.57 6.08
C THR A 240 -20.50 5.96 6.08
N THR A 241 -20.20 6.78 5.07
CA THR A 241 -20.62 8.18 4.89
C THR A 241 -19.93 9.22 5.77
N GLU A 242 -19.08 8.83 6.72
CA GLU A 242 -18.29 9.79 7.49
C GLU A 242 -17.34 10.55 6.55
N ILE A 243 -17.27 11.88 6.71
CA ILE A 243 -16.43 12.75 5.88
C ILE A 243 -15.22 13.19 6.70
N PHE A 244 -14.04 13.15 6.09
CA PHE A 244 -12.78 13.55 6.73
C PHE A 244 -11.82 14.17 5.72
N ALA A 245 -10.63 14.60 6.14
CA ALA A 245 -9.64 15.18 5.24
C ALA A 245 -9.11 14.16 4.22
N TRP A 246 -9.11 14.57 2.95
CA TRP A 246 -8.34 13.92 1.90
C TRP A 246 -6.95 14.56 1.88
N GLU A 247 -6.01 13.91 2.57
CA GLU A 247 -4.64 14.37 2.61
C GLU A 247 -3.98 14.30 1.24
N THR A 248 -3.50 15.45 0.74
CA THR A 248 -2.80 15.57 -0.54
C THR A 248 -1.30 15.83 -0.37
N THR A 249 -0.84 15.97 0.87
CA THR A 249 0.50 16.42 1.20
C THR A 249 1.52 15.28 1.25
N THR A 250 2.72 15.60 0.79
CA THR A 250 3.86 14.71 0.53
C THR A 250 4.67 14.32 1.76
N GLN A 251 4.11 14.40 2.97
CA GLN A 251 4.89 14.27 4.21
C GLN A 251 5.59 12.89 4.35
N HIS A 252 5.13 11.87 3.63
CA HIS A 252 5.75 10.55 3.58
C HIS A 252 6.57 10.27 2.30
N GLY A 253 7.34 11.23 1.79
CA GLY A 253 8.53 11.04 0.93
C GLY A 253 8.41 10.32 -0.42
N SER A 254 7.30 9.63 -0.70
CA SER A 254 7.08 8.76 -1.87
C SER A 254 5.63 8.78 -2.37
N LEU A 255 4.73 9.53 -1.72
CA LEU A 255 3.29 9.48 -1.99
C LEU A 255 2.76 10.75 -2.69
N MET A 256 3.47 11.25 -3.70
CA MET A 256 3.00 12.32 -4.61
C MET A 256 1.74 11.93 -5.42
N ASN A 257 1.20 10.72 -5.25
CA ASN A 257 0.26 10.11 -6.20
C ASN A 257 -1.21 10.01 -5.73
N HIS A 258 -1.55 10.48 -4.52
CA HIS A 258 -2.94 10.39 -4.01
C HIS A 258 -3.82 11.59 -4.36
N VAL A 259 -3.35 12.52 -5.18
CA VAL A 259 -4.21 13.59 -5.71
C VAL A 259 -5.33 12.99 -6.58
N ASN A 260 -5.01 11.92 -7.29
CA ASN A 260 -5.92 11.19 -8.16
C ASN A 260 -6.52 9.97 -7.45
N MET A 261 -7.71 9.56 -7.90
CA MET A 261 -8.41 8.38 -7.43
C MET A 261 -7.70 7.12 -7.91
N THR A 262 -6.70 6.66 -7.15
CA THR A 262 -5.92 5.44 -7.41
C THR A 262 -6.28 4.36 -6.39
N LYS A 263 -5.94 3.10 -6.67
CA LYS A 263 -6.09 1.97 -5.71
C LYS A 263 -5.47 2.36 -4.37
N ASP A 264 -4.22 2.80 -4.41
CA ASP A 264 -3.46 3.15 -3.20
C ASP A 264 -4.09 4.32 -2.45
N ALA A 265 -4.63 5.33 -3.14
CA ALA A 265 -5.30 6.44 -2.47
C ALA A 265 -6.60 6.01 -1.77
N VAL A 266 -7.40 5.19 -2.45
CA VAL A 266 -8.67 4.66 -1.90
C VAL A 266 -8.41 3.83 -0.64
N LEU A 267 -7.37 2.99 -0.66
CA LEU A 267 -6.97 2.16 0.49
C LEU A 267 -6.29 2.98 1.59
N TYR A 268 -5.38 3.90 1.24
CA TYR A 268 -4.67 4.76 2.20
C TYR A 268 -5.63 5.61 3.02
N HIS A 269 -6.59 6.28 2.37
CA HIS A 269 -7.62 7.01 3.11
C HIS A 269 -8.66 6.07 3.73
N GLY A 270 -8.93 4.92 3.08
CA GLY A 270 -9.84 3.88 3.55
C GLY A 270 -9.44 3.23 4.87
N ARG A 271 -8.17 3.31 5.28
CA ARG A 271 -7.69 2.79 6.59
C ARG A 271 -8.40 3.40 7.80
N PHE A 272 -9.08 4.54 7.69
CA PHE A 272 -9.90 5.10 8.77
C PHE A 272 -11.31 4.54 8.79
N CYS A 273 -11.80 4.01 7.66
CA CYS A 273 -13.17 3.57 7.46
C CYS A 273 -13.34 2.10 7.83
N GLN A 274 -14.44 1.73 8.49
CA GLN A 274 -14.79 0.34 8.78
C GLN A 274 -14.85 -0.54 7.53
N SER A 275 -15.21 0.06 6.38
CA SER A 275 -15.24 -0.62 5.09
C SER A 275 -13.86 -0.86 4.46
N GLY A 276 -12.80 -0.23 5.00
CA GLY A 276 -11.46 -0.22 4.39
C GLY A 276 -11.33 0.64 3.14
N LEU A 277 -12.37 1.40 2.76
CA LEU A 277 -12.39 2.21 1.53
C LEU A 277 -12.85 3.64 1.79
N ALA A 278 -12.19 4.58 1.13
CA ALA A 278 -12.63 5.97 1.08
C ALA A 278 -12.65 6.48 -0.38
N SER A 279 -13.68 7.24 -0.72
CA SER A 279 -13.76 7.94 -2.01
C SER A 279 -13.52 9.44 -1.80
N LYS A 280 -12.92 10.07 -2.81
CA LYS A 280 -12.71 11.52 -2.81
C LYS A 280 -14.05 12.23 -3.01
N PHE A 281 -14.52 12.94 -1.98
CA PHE A 281 -15.78 13.67 -1.99
C PHE A 281 -15.62 15.10 -2.52
N SER A 282 -14.51 15.75 -2.18
CA SER A 282 -14.11 17.05 -2.69
C SER A 282 -12.61 17.12 -2.94
N GLN A 283 -12.06 18.28 -3.29
CA GLN A 283 -10.60 18.42 -3.48
C GLN A 283 -9.78 18.09 -2.22
N THR A 284 -10.35 18.33 -1.04
CA THR A 284 -9.67 18.22 0.25
C THR A 284 -10.40 17.32 1.25
N THR A 285 -11.50 16.68 0.84
CA THR A 285 -12.26 15.78 1.71
C THR A 285 -12.51 14.42 1.08
N ALA A 286 -12.41 13.41 1.93
CA ALA A 286 -12.72 12.02 1.70
C ALA A 286 -14.08 11.70 2.33
N MET A 287 -14.74 10.65 1.85
CA MET A 287 -15.91 10.06 2.47
C MET A 287 -15.71 8.54 2.57
N CYS A 288 -16.00 7.96 3.72
CA CYS A 288 -16.03 6.51 3.88
C CYS A 288 -17.13 5.90 3.01
N VAL A 289 -16.79 4.88 2.24
CA VAL A 289 -17.72 4.22 1.31
C VAL A 289 -17.67 2.72 1.48
N ALA A 290 -18.83 2.07 1.37
CA ALA A 290 -18.91 0.62 1.24
C ALA A 290 -19.18 0.27 -0.23
N VAL A 291 -18.55 -0.79 -0.72
CA VAL A 291 -18.74 -1.25 -2.10
C VAL A 291 -19.44 -2.60 -2.08
N ASN A 292 -20.73 -2.59 -2.35
CA ASN A 292 -21.53 -3.80 -2.40
C ASN A 292 -21.65 -4.35 -3.83
N ARG A 293 -21.34 -3.53 -4.83
CA ARG A 293 -21.52 -3.86 -6.24
C ARG A 293 -20.37 -3.30 -7.07
N THR A 294 -19.84 -4.12 -7.97
CA THR A 294 -18.83 -3.71 -8.95
C THR A 294 -19.33 -4.04 -10.35
N SER A 295 -19.09 -3.16 -11.32
CA SER A 295 -19.37 -3.43 -12.73
C SER A 295 -18.23 -2.95 -13.63
N LEU A 296 -18.23 -3.38 -14.88
CA LEU A 296 -17.27 -2.91 -15.88
C LEU A 296 -17.87 -1.79 -16.73
N SER A 297 -17.06 -0.80 -17.08
CA SER A 297 -17.49 0.33 -17.92
C SER A 297 -17.93 -0.05 -19.32
N ASN A 298 -17.54 -1.23 -19.81
CA ASN A 298 -17.90 -1.78 -21.11
C ASN A 298 -19.08 -2.77 -21.07
N ASP A 299 -19.62 -3.07 -19.89
CA ASP A 299 -20.79 -3.96 -19.76
C ASP A 299 -22.06 -3.21 -20.14
N ALA A 300 -22.61 -3.55 -21.31
CA ALA A 300 -23.79 -2.92 -21.92
C ALA A 300 -25.06 -3.28 -21.14
N GLY A 301 -25.23 -2.66 -19.98
CA GLY A 301 -26.39 -2.84 -19.13
C GLY A 301 -26.12 -2.54 -17.66
N LYS A 302 -24.86 -2.60 -17.21
CA LYS A 302 -24.50 -2.54 -15.77
C LYS A 302 -25.37 -3.49 -14.92
N THR A 303 -25.90 -4.55 -15.53
CA THR A 303 -26.88 -5.47 -14.94
C THR A 303 -26.21 -6.67 -14.31
N LYS A 304 -24.95 -6.98 -14.66
CA LYS A 304 -24.15 -8.01 -14.00
C LYS A 304 -23.39 -7.41 -12.83
N TYR A 305 -24.09 -7.25 -11.71
CA TYR A 305 -23.41 -7.18 -10.42
C TYR A 305 -22.79 -8.54 -10.17
N THR A 306 -21.47 -8.59 -10.19
CA THR A 306 -20.71 -9.83 -10.06
C THR A 306 -20.08 -9.87 -8.68
N GLU A 307 -20.12 -11.04 -8.06
CA GLU A 307 -19.36 -11.31 -6.84
C GLU A 307 -17.87 -11.15 -7.15
N SER A 308 -17.14 -10.50 -6.24
CA SER A 308 -15.69 -10.39 -6.31
C SER A 308 -15.08 -11.81 -6.25
N PRO A 309 -14.08 -12.14 -7.08
CA PRO A 309 -13.33 -11.27 -7.99
C PRO A 309 -14.03 -11.02 -9.34
N LEU A 310 -14.05 -9.76 -9.79
CA LEU A 310 -14.58 -9.42 -11.11
C LEU A 310 -13.47 -9.44 -12.17
N THR A 311 -13.56 -10.38 -13.11
CA THR A 311 -12.68 -10.48 -14.27
C THR A 311 -12.96 -9.39 -15.29
N CYS A 312 -11.92 -8.83 -15.90
CA CYS A 312 -12.01 -7.87 -17.01
C CYS A 312 -11.05 -8.25 -18.14
N GLN A 313 -11.33 -7.81 -19.37
CA GLN A 313 -10.43 -8.02 -20.51
C GLN A 313 -9.45 -6.86 -20.60
N THR A 314 -8.17 -7.17 -20.71
CA THR A 314 -7.10 -6.17 -20.79
C THR A 314 -6.65 -5.91 -22.23
N ASN A 315 -6.94 -6.81 -23.17
CA ASN A 315 -6.48 -6.75 -24.56
C ASN A 315 -7.34 -5.86 -25.50
N THR A 316 -8.06 -4.89 -24.95
CA THR A 316 -8.97 -4.02 -25.69
C THR A 316 -8.30 -2.70 -26.10
N ASP A 317 -8.81 -2.06 -27.15
CA ASP A 317 -8.33 -0.74 -27.61
C ASP A 317 -8.64 0.40 -26.63
N LYS A 318 -9.45 0.11 -25.60
CA LYS A 318 -9.87 1.05 -24.57
C LYS A 318 -9.57 0.47 -23.20
N ILE A 319 -9.18 1.33 -22.26
CA ILE A 319 -9.03 0.96 -20.85
C ILE A 319 -10.41 0.59 -20.29
N VAL A 320 -10.55 -0.62 -19.79
CA VAL A 320 -11.74 -1.06 -19.05
C VAL A 320 -11.64 -0.54 -17.63
N LEU A 321 -12.66 0.18 -17.17
CA LEU A 321 -12.75 0.66 -15.80
C LEU A 321 -13.66 -0.24 -14.99
N CYS A 322 -13.21 -0.56 -13.77
CA CYS A 322 -14.01 -1.16 -12.72
C CYS A 322 -14.71 -0.04 -11.96
N GLU A 323 -16.04 0.00 -12.06
CA GLU A 323 -16.91 0.96 -11.42
C GLU A 323 -17.43 0.39 -10.10
N TYR A 324 -17.17 1.08 -8.99
CA TYR A 324 -17.48 0.63 -7.64
C TYR A 324 -18.69 1.36 -7.09
N TYR A 325 -19.73 0.63 -6.68
CA TYR A 325 -21.02 1.17 -6.27
C TYR A 325 -21.33 0.85 -4.81
N ASP A 326 -21.97 1.83 -4.19
CA ASP A 326 -22.68 1.72 -2.92
C ASP A 326 -24.16 1.41 -3.24
N ASP A 327 -24.85 0.64 -2.39
CA ASP A 327 -26.27 0.35 -2.59
C ASP A 327 -27.16 1.59 -2.50
N GLN A 328 -26.69 2.61 -1.78
CA GLN A 328 -27.42 3.86 -1.64
C GLN A 328 -27.43 4.73 -2.90
N PHE A 329 -26.56 4.44 -3.88
CA PHE A 329 -26.34 5.33 -5.03
C PHE A 329 -26.43 4.59 -6.36
N THR A 330 -27.03 5.26 -7.34
CA THR A 330 -27.14 4.76 -8.73
C THR A 330 -25.88 5.03 -9.55
N TYR A 331 -24.96 5.83 -9.03
CA TYR A 331 -23.70 6.20 -9.69
C TYR A 331 -22.51 5.56 -8.96
N ALA A 332 -21.46 5.26 -9.72
CA ALA A 332 -20.21 4.73 -9.17
C ALA A 332 -19.58 5.77 -8.23
N ARG A 333 -19.17 5.32 -7.04
CA ARG A 333 -18.45 6.15 -6.06
C ARG A 333 -17.07 6.54 -6.56
N PHE A 334 -16.45 5.63 -7.27
CA PHE A 334 -15.18 5.81 -7.94
C PHE A 334 -15.01 4.71 -9.00
N SER A 335 -14.02 4.90 -9.86
CA SER A 335 -13.65 3.93 -10.87
C SER A 335 -12.14 3.74 -10.85
N LEU A 336 -11.69 2.50 -10.94
CA LEU A 336 -10.28 2.15 -11.07
C LEU A 336 -10.07 1.41 -12.40
N PRO A 337 -8.92 1.57 -13.06
CA PRO A 337 -8.60 0.73 -14.22
C PRO A 337 -8.57 -0.75 -13.81
N CYS A 338 -9.01 -1.62 -14.71
CA CYS A 338 -8.77 -3.06 -14.62
C CYS A 338 -7.28 -3.32 -14.39
N ASP A 339 -6.94 -4.21 -13.44
CA ASP A 339 -5.57 -4.64 -13.17
C ASP A 339 -5.20 -5.96 -13.88
N CYS A 340 -3.92 -6.31 -14.00
CA CYS A 340 -3.49 -7.50 -14.75
C CYS A 340 -3.69 -8.74 -13.90
N GLY A 341 -4.15 -9.81 -14.54
CA GLY A 341 -4.08 -11.13 -13.97
C GLY A 341 -2.69 -11.73 -14.09
N TYR A 342 -2.43 -12.75 -13.28
CA TYR A 342 -1.24 -13.57 -13.41
C TYR A 342 -1.34 -14.55 -14.59
N ASP A 343 -2.50 -15.18 -14.77
CA ASP A 343 -2.64 -16.39 -15.61
C ASP A 343 -2.63 -16.12 -17.14
N SER A 344 -2.90 -14.89 -17.59
CA SER A 344 -2.89 -14.61 -19.02
C SER A 344 -2.62 -13.15 -19.38
N GLN A 345 -2.14 -12.94 -20.60
CA GLN A 345 -1.89 -11.60 -21.14
C GLN A 345 -3.18 -10.81 -21.44
N ILE A 346 -4.34 -11.47 -21.43
CA ILE A 346 -5.63 -10.92 -21.87
C ILE A 346 -6.66 -10.78 -20.75
N GLN A 347 -6.45 -11.49 -19.64
CA GLN A 347 -7.35 -11.51 -18.48
C GLN A 347 -6.76 -10.63 -17.39
N GLY A 348 -7.59 -9.69 -16.95
CA GLY A 348 -7.36 -8.87 -15.79
C GLY A 348 -8.45 -9.04 -14.75
N TYR A 349 -8.30 -8.32 -13.66
CA TYR A 349 -9.25 -8.32 -12.55
C TYR A 349 -9.43 -6.90 -12.03
N CYS A 350 -10.61 -6.63 -11.49
CA CYS A 350 -10.80 -5.39 -10.77
C CYS A 350 -9.86 -5.33 -9.55
N PRO A 351 -9.15 -4.21 -9.35
CA PRO A 351 -7.99 -4.12 -8.46
C PRO A 351 -8.33 -4.23 -6.97
N LEU A 352 -9.59 -4.06 -6.61
CA LEU A 352 -10.08 -4.18 -5.24
C LEU A 352 -10.98 -5.41 -5.07
N PRO A 353 -10.85 -6.11 -3.93
CA PRO A 353 -11.77 -7.17 -3.53
C PRO A 353 -13.15 -6.62 -3.14
N GLY A 354 -14.07 -7.55 -2.88
CA GLY A 354 -15.40 -7.27 -2.34
C GLY A 354 -15.37 -6.80 -0.88
N GLN A 355 -16.50 -6.28 -0.40
CA GLN A 355 -16.61 -5.64 0.91
C GLN A 355 -16.30 -6.58 2.09
N ASP A 356 -16.72 -7.85 2.01
CA ASP A 356 -16.54 -8.83 3.10
C ASP A 356 -15.05 -9.12 3.36
N PHE A 357 -14.27 -9.26 2.28
CA PHE A 357 -12.82 -9.41 2.38
C PHE A 357 -12.19 -8.16 3.01
N LEU A 358 -12.57 -6.96 2.56
CA LEU A 358 -12.02 -5.70 3.07
C LEU A 358 -12.33 -5.47 4.55
N GLN A 359 -13.53 -5.82 5.00
CA GLN A 359 -13.89 -5.75 6.42
C GLN A 359 -13.07 -6.75 7.25
N THR A 360 -12.96 -8.00 6.78
CA THR A 360 -12.16 -9.02 7.44
C THR A 360 -10.69 -8.60 7.53
N HIS A 361 -10.14 -8.11 6.42
CA HIS A 361 -8.79 -7.54 6.35
C HIS A 361 -8.62 -6.39 7.36
N GLY A 362 -9.53 -5.40 7.36
CA GLY A 362 -9.46 -4.27 8.28
C GLY A 362 -9.47 -4.69 9.75
N GLN A 363 -10.29 -5.68 10.11
CA GLN A 363 -10.31 -6.24 11.46
C GLN A 363 -8.99 -6.94 11.83
N LEU A 364 -8.47 -7.77 10.93
CA LEU A 364 -7.21 -8.49 11.14
C LEU A 364 -6.03 -7.51 11.31
N ILE A 365 -5.95 -6.51 10.45
CA ILE A 365 -4.93 -5.45 10.54
C ILE A 365 -5.10 -4.66 11.84
N PHE A 366 -6.29 -4.17 12.15
CA PHE A 366 -6.53 -3.42 13.38
C PHE A 366 -6.10 -4.20 14.63
N ASN A 367 -6.40 -5.50 14.69
CA ASN A 367 -5.97 -6.36 15.79
C ASN A 367 -4.43 -6.49 15.85
N ALA A 368 -3.78 -6.71 14.72
CA ALA A 368 -2.32 -6.76 14.64
C ALA A 368 -1.67 -5.42 15.09
N LEU A 369 -2.22 -4.28 14.67
CA LEU A 369 -1.75 -2.95 15.10
C LEU A 369 -1.94 -2.73 16.60
N ASN A 370 -3.08 -3.15 17.16
CA ASN A 370 -3.35 -3.03 18.59
C ASN A 370 -2.40 -3.86 19.44
N GLN A 371 -2.01 -5.04 18.98
CA GLN A 371 -1.04 -5.90 19.67
C GLN A 371 0.38 -5.31 19.58
N SER A 372 0.67 -4.52 18.56
CA SER A 372 2.00 -4.01 18.23
C SER A 372 2.43 -2.77 19.01
N GLN A 373 2.05 -2.61 20.27
CA GLN A 373 2.38 -1.40 21.05
C GLN A 373 3.89 -1.23 21.33
N ALA A 374 4.66 -2.32 21.27
CA ALA A 374 6.11 -2.28 21.41
C ALA A 374 6.84 -1.91 20.11
N CYS A 375 6.11 -1.70 19.01
CA CYS A 375 6.66 -1.15 17.78
C CYS A 375 6.69 0.38 17.79
N HIS A 376 7.68 0.96 17.11
CA HIS A 376 7.67 2.38 16.82
C HIS A 376 6.59 2.72 15.79
N THR A 377 5.98 3.91 15.88
CA THR A 377 4.89 4.36 14.99
C THR A 377 5.26 4.48 13.52
N LEU A 378 6.55 4.50 13.21
CA LEU A 378 7.06 4.50 11.83
C LEU A 378 7.04 3.13 11.19
N ASP A 379 6.96 2.07 12.00
CA ASP A 379 6.83 0.69 11.55
C ASP A 379 5.36 0.26 11.43
N ARG A 380 4.38 1.13 11.74
CA ARG A 380 2.97 0.71 11.89
C ARG A 380 2.36 0.05 10.65
N PHE A 381 2.88 0.36 9.46
CA PHE A 381 2.43 -0.22 8.19
C PHE A 381 3.41 -1.24 7.62
N ASP A 382 4.49 -1.52 8.35
CA ASP A 382 5.41 -2.61 8.07
C ASP A 382 5.00 -3.82 8.93
N LEU A 383 4.12 -4.67 8.39
CA LEU A 383 3.71 -5.87 9.12
C LEU A 383 4.88 -6.83 9.37
N LYS A 384 5.98 -6.78 8.59
CA LYS A 384 7.18 -7.55 8.91
C LYS A 384 7.77 -7.07 10.23
N ALA A 385 7.82 -5.75 10.42
CA ALA A 385 8.25 -5.14 11.67
C ALA A 385 7.48 -5.63 12.88
N HIS A 386 6.17 -5.73 12.72
CA HIS A 386 5.25 -6.10 13.79
C HIS A 386 5.53 -7.50 14.34
N ARG A 387 6.14 -8.39 13.55
CA ARG A 387 6.61 -9.66 14.08
C ARG A 387 7.74 -9.48 15.10
N ASP A 388 8.67 -8.57 14.83
CA ASP A 388 9.85 -8.38 15.67
C ASP A 388 9.47 -7.68 16.97
N CYS A 389 8.65 -6.63 16.87
CA CYS A 389 8.36 -5.71 17.96
C CYS A 389 6.96 -5.83 18.56
N GLY A 390 6.02 -6.55 17.93
CA GLY A 390 4.59 -6.36 18.21
C GLY A 390 3.78 -7.61 18.58
N VAL A 391 4.15 -8.79 18.10
CA VAL A 391 3.35 -10.00 18.34
C VAL A 391 3.98 -10.85 19.44
N PRO A 392 3.37 -10.94 20.63
CA PRO A 392 3.93 -11.74 21.71
C PRO A 392 3.92 -13.22 21.30
N ALA A 393 5.11 -13.81 21.24
CA ALA A 393 5.28 -15.23 20.93
C ALA A 393 4.64 -16.18 21.98
N SER A 394 4.15 -15.64 23.09
CA SER A 394 3.59 -16.40 24.20
C SER A 394 2.18 -16.93 23.96
N ASN A 395 1.40 -16.35 23.05
CA ASN A 395 0.05 -16.82 22.74
C ASN A 395 -0.04 -17.32 21.29
N PRO A 396 -0.22 -18.63 21.06
CA PRO A 396 -0.37 -19.21 19.73
C PRO A 396 -1.49 -18.58 18.90
N ASP A 397 -2.60 -18.20 19.54
CA ASP A 397 -3.75 -17.62 18.84
C ASP A 397 -3.45 -16.23 18.27
N ASP A 398 -2.66 -15.43 18.99
CA ASP A 398 -2.23 -14.10 18.52
C ASP A 398 -1.28 -14.24 17.32
N LEU A 399 -0.42 -15.25 17.34
CA LEU A 399 0.46 -15.56 16.23
C LEU A 399 -0.31 -16.00 14.97
N VAL A 400 -1.34 -16.85 15.13
CA VAL A 400 -2.21 -17.25 14.01
C VAL A 400 -2.95 -16.05 13.42
N ARG A 401 -3.52 -15.18 14.27
CA ARG A 401 -4.21 -13.95 13.81
C ARG A 401 -3.27 -13.00 13.09
N PHE A 402 -2.03 -12.88 13.56
CA PHE A 402 -1.01 -12.09 12.89
C PHE A 402 -0.67 -12.65 11.49
N TYR A 403 -0.52 -13.97 11.35
CA TYR A 403 -0.29 -14.57 10.04
C TYR A 403 -1.48 -14.41 9.10
N GLN A 404 -2.71 -14.45 9.62
CA GLN A 404 -3.91 -14.12 8.84
C GLN A 404 -3.90 -12.65 8.40
N ALA A 405 -3.47 -11.73 9.25
CA ALA A 405 -3.33 -10.32 8.91
C ALA A 405 -2.29 -10.12 7.79
N LEU A 406 -1.11 -10.72 7.91
CA LEU A 406 -0.06 -10.72 6.87
C LEU A 406 -0.58 -11.27 5.55
N ASP A 407 -1.29 -12.39 5.60
CA ASP A 407 -1.83 -13.03 4.41
C ASP A 407 -2.91 -12.18 3.74
N SER A 408 -3.81 -11.59 4.53
CA SER A 408 -4.84 -10.69 4.02
C SER A 408 -4.26 -9.42 3.38
N GLN A 409 -3.19 -8.85 3.97
CA GLN A 409 -2.47 -7.71 3.38
C GLN A 409 -1.82 -8.10 2.06
N PHE A 410 -1.14 -9.25 2.04
CA PHE A 410 -0.54 -9.79 0.83
C PHE A 410 -1.58 -9.96 -0.29
N GLN A 411 -2.70 -10.61 0.01
CA GLN A 411 -3.79 -10.78 -0.94
C GLN A 411 -4.38 -9.44 -1.39
N LEU A 412 -4.50 -8.43 -0.53
CA LEU A 412 -5.00 -7.11 -0.92
C LEU A 412 -4.04 -6.38 -1.88
N ASP A 413 -2.74 -6.40 -1.57
CA ASP A 413 -1.71 -5.75 -2.37
C ASP A 413 -1.62 -6.38 -3.77
N TYR A 414 -1.66 -7.71 -3.82
CA TYR A 414 -1.54 -8.51 -5.04
C TYR A 414 -2.87 -9.04 -5.55
N TRP A 415 -3.99 -8.42 -5.17
CA TRP A 415 -5.34 -8.95 -5.42
C TRP A 415 -5.53 -9.44 -6.84
N ALA A 416 -5.31 -8.61 -7.86
CA ALA A 416 -5.51 -9.02 -9.25
C ALA A 416 -4.61 -10.19 -9.70
N PHE A 417 -3.43 -10.34 -9.11
CA PHE A 417 -2.49 -11.40 -9.45
C PHE A 417 -2.74 -12.69 -8.67
N ALA A 418 -3.33 -12.62 -7.48
CA ALA A 418 -3.51 -13.74 -6.57
C ALA A 418 -4.83 -14.53 -6.78
N GLN A 419 -5.46 -14.42 -7.95
CA GLN A 419 -6.81 -14.95 -8.18
C GLN A 419 -6.86 -16.43 -8.51
N SER A 420 -5.78 -17.01 -9.06
CA SER A 420 -5.64 -18.45 -9.18
C SER A 420 -4.81 -19.01 -8.03
N LYS A 421 -5.08 -20.27 -7.68
CA LYS A 421 -4.32 -20.98 -6.66
C LYS A 421 -2.83 -21.02 -6.99
N ASP A 422 -2.50 -21.36 -8.23
CA ASP A 422 -1.11 -21.48 -8.70
C ASP A 422 -0.39 -20.12 -8.66
N ALA A 423 -1.08 -19.04 -9.04
CA ALA A 423 -0.55 -17.69 -8.93
C ALA A 423 -0.28 -17.30 -7.49
N TYR A 424 -1.26 -17.51 -6.60
CA TYR A 424 -1.14 -17.20 -5.20
C TYR A 424 0.02 -17.99 -4.57
N GLU A 425 0.07 -19.31 -4.73
CA GLU A 425 1.14 -20.16 -4.19
C GLU A 425 2.52 -19.73 -4.69
N CYS A 426 2.64 -19.37 -5.97
CA CYS A 426 3.90 -18.87 -6.48
C CYS A 426 4.30 -17.53 -5.87
N LEU A 427 3.43 -16.51 -5.93
CA LEU A 427 3.74 -15.19 -5.40
C LEU A 427 4.07 -15.30 -3.90
N HIS A 428 3.33 -16.13 -3.17
CA HIS A 428 3.56 -16.42 -1.77
C HIS A 428 4.92 -17.08 -1.51
N GLY A 429 5.36 -17.96 -2.41
CA GLY A 429 6.69 -18.57 -2.38
C GLY A 429 7.85 -17.62 -2.68
N VAL A 430 7.61 -16.53 -3.43
CA VAL A 430 8.68 -15.64 -3.91
C VAL A 430 8.81 -14.39 -3.02
N PHE A 431 7.70 -13.81 -2.62
CA PHE A 431 7.70 -12.48 -2.00
C PHE A 431 8.08 -12.52 -0.51
N PRO A 432 9.05 -11.70 -0.08
CA PRO A 432 9.64 -11.80 1.26
C PRO A 432 8.68 -11.47 2.41
N PHE A 433 7.61 -10.74 2.13
CA PHE A 433 6.61 -10.33 3.11
C PHE A 433 5.36 -11.23 3.11
N SER A 434 5.36 -12.32 2.33
CA SER A 434 4.30 -13.33 2.45
C SER A 434 4.34 -14.00 3.82
N SER A 435 3.19 -14.50 4.27
CA SER A 435 3.12 -15.20 5.55
C SER A 435 4.02 -16.44 5.56
N LEU A 436 4.16 -17.17 4.45
CA LEU A 436 5.07 -18.31 4.33
C LEU A 436 6.53 -17.93 4.52
N GLN A 437 6.97 -16.84 3.86
CA GLN A 437 8.36 -16.39 3.94
C GLN A 437 8.70 -15.83 5.32
N ILE A 438 7.73 -15.25 6.02
CA ILE A 438 7.87 -14.79 7.40
C ILE A 438 7.85 -15.98 8.38
N MET A 439 6.98 -16.98 8.18
CA MET A 439 6.91 -18.19 9.01
C MET A 439 8.16 -19.05 8.93
N ALA A 440 8.77 -19.19 7.75
CA ALA A 440 10.00 -19.98 7.59
C ALA A 440 11.15 -19.51 8.50
N GLN A 441 11.14 -18.25 8.93
CA GLN A 441 12.11 -17.71 9.88
C GLN A 441 11.86 -18.15 11.34
N SER A 442 10.63 -18.47 11.75
CA SER A 442 10.30 -18.73 13.17
C SER A 442 10.62 -20.16 13.62
N VAL A 443 10.41 -21.14 12.74
CA VAL A 443 10.69 -22.57 13.03
C VAL A 443 12.17 -22.80 13.38
N ARG A 444 13.09 -22.00 12.83
CA ARG A 444 14.54 -22.16 13.06
C ARG A 444 15.03 -21.72 14.43
N LEU A 445 14.47 -20.65 15.00
CA LEU A 445 14.86 -20.20 16.34
C LEU A 445 14.52 -21.27 17.39
N ILE A 446 13.39 -21.94 17.21
CA ILE A 446 12.94 -23.03 18.10
C ILE A 446 13.84 -24.25 17.95
N VAL A 447 14.12 -24.71 16.72
CA VAL A 447 14.97 -25.89 16.50
C VAL A 447 16.40 -25.67 17.00
N SER A 448 16.97 -24.49 16.81
CA SER A 448 18.33 -24.16 17.26
C SER A 448 18.42 -24.10 18.79
N ALA A 449 17.40 -23.56 19.46
CA ALA A 449 17.33 -23.53 20.92
C ALA A 449 17.15 -24.93 21.52
N VAL A 450 16.32 -25.80 20.90
CA VAL A 450 16.11 -27.17 21.36
C VAL A 450 17.37 -28.02 21.19
N ILE A 451 18.07 -27.91 20.05
CA ILE A 451 19.33 -28.62 19.84
C ILE A 451 20.41 -28.11 20.80
N GLY A 452 20.51 -26.80 21.02
CA GLY A 452 21.44 -26.22 22.00
C GLY A 452 21.16 -26.72 23.42
N ALA A 453 19.89 -26.76 23.83
CA ALA A 453 19.48 -27.29 25.13
C ALA A 453 19.81 -28.80 25.27
N LEU A 454 19.57 -29.60 24.23
CA LEU A 454 19.90 -31.03 24.22
C LEU A 454 21.41 -31.29 24.28
N VAL A 455 22.23 -30.48 23.60
CA VAL A 455 23.69 -30.57 23.64
C VAL A 455 24.21 -30.20 25.03
N ILE A 456 23.71 -29.12 25.63
CA ILE A 456 24.07 -28.74 27.01
C ILE A 456 23.66 -29.85 27.99
N PHE A 457 22.46 -30.42 27.85
CA PHE A 457 22.00 -31.52 28.69
C PHE A 457 22.88 -32.77 28.56
N SER A 458 23.38 -33.04 27.34
CA SER A 458 24.27 -34.19 27.06
C SER A 458 25.71 -33.98 27.53
N ILE A 459 26.12 -32.74 27.82
CA ILE A 459 27.45 -32.42 28.39
C ILE A 459 27.40 -32.44 29.93
N ILE A 460 26.23 -32.19 30.52
CA ILE A 460 26.02 -32.17 31.98
C ILE A 460 25.73 -33.57 32.54
N LEU A 461 25.16 -34.48 31.74
CA LEU A 461 25.03 -35.91 32.04
C LEU A 461 26.32 -36.66 31.72
#